data_AF-A0A532C1Y7-F1
#
_entry.id   AF-A0A532C1Y7-F1
#
_cell.length_a   1.000
_cell.length_b   1.000
_cell.length_c   1.000
_cell.angle_alpha   90.00
_cell.angle_beta   90.00
_cell.angle_gamma   90.00
#
_symmetry.space_group_name_H-M   'P 1'
#
loop_
_entity.id
_entity.type
_entity.pdbx_description
1 polymer ?
#
loop_
_entity_poly.entity_id
_entity_poly.type
_entity_poly.pdbx_seq_one_letter_code
_entity_poly.pdbx_strand_id
1 'polypeptide(L)'
;MTNTNSLLGASKQLIFNNDFIFTISADAKLNGVIFFDYGKGFDNDEPLSTKLRQTVGFEGRWISPFGPLRAAYGINLDPNPGERRGVFEFTIGSLF
;
A
#
# COMPACT_ATOMS: atom_id res chain seq x y z
N MET A 1 -20.50 2.70 -4.29
CA MET A 1 -20.11 3.65 -5.35
C MET A 1 -21.18 4.72 -5.42
N THR A 2 -20.83 5.99 -5.66
CA THR A 2 -21.81 7.07 -5.85
C THR A 2 -22.46 6.98 -7.24
N ASN A 3 -23.50 7.78 -7.49
CA ASN A 3 -24.12 7.94 -8.81
C ASN A 3 -23.15 8.51 -9.88
N THR A 4 -21.96 8.97 -9.49
CA THR A 4 -20.88 9.41 -10.38
C THR A 4 -19.70 8.43 -10.45
N ASN A 5 -19.91 7.19 -9.98
CA ASN A 5 -18.89 6.13 -9.94
C ASN A 5 -17.65 6.50 -9.10
N SER A 6 -17.81 7.40 -8.13
CA SER A 6 -16.74 7.74 -7.17
C SER A 6 -16.79 6.86 -5.93
N LEU A 7 -15.64 6.72 -5.27
CA LEU A 7 -15.51 6.04 -4.00
C LEU A 7 -16.24 6.84 -2.91
N LEU A 8 -17.12 6.19 -2.14
CA LEU A 8 -17.90 6.81 -1.06
C LEU A 8 -17.05 7.10 0.20
N GLY A 9 -15.85 6.53 0.29
CA GLY A 9 -15.08 6.49 1.52
C GLY A 9 -15.58 5.41 2.48
N ALA A 10 -15.18 5.50 3.74
CA ALA A 10 -15.61 4.60 4.81
C ALA A 10 -15.69 5.35 6.14
N SER A 11 -16.70 5.03 6.95
CA SER A 11 -16.90 5.65 8.26
C SER A 11 -16.07 4.99 9.37
N LYS A 12 -15.72 3.72 9.17
CA LYS A 12 -14.87 2.92 10.05
C LYS A 12 -13.77 2.28 9.20
N GLN A 13 -12.55 2.16 9.71
CA GLN A 13 -11.47 1.49 8.99
C GLN A 13 -10.63 0.62 9.92
N LEU A 14 -10.17 -0.51 9.40
CA LEU A 14 -9.11 -1.32 10.00
C LEU A 14 -8.00 -1.48 8.97
N ILE A 15 -6.77 -1.19 9.38
CA ILE A 15 -5.57 -1.26 8.54
C ILE A 15 -4.45 -1.88 9.38
N PHE A 16 -3.80 -2.88 8.82
CA PHE A 16 -2.59 -3.51 9.33
C PHE A 16 -1.56 -3.53 8.21
N ASN A 17 -0.40 -2.94 8.46
CA ASN A 17 0.73 -2.94 7.53
C ASN A 17 1.88 -3.71 8.18
N ASN A 18 2.47 -4.64 7.42
CA ASN A 18 3.64 -5.40 7.84
C ASN A 18 4.75 -5.21 6.82
N ASP A 19 5.80 -4.51 7.21
CA ASP A 19 6.96 -4.24 6.37
C ASP A 19 8.16 -5.08 6.83
N PHE A 20 8.67 -5.94 5.95
CA PHE A 20 9.96 -6.60 6.14
C PHE A 20 11.03 -5.86 5.34
N ILE A 21 11.90 -5.13 6.05
CA ILE A 21 12.95 -4.30 5.46
C ILE A 21 14.28 -5.04 5.54
N PHE A 22 15.01 -5.08 4.42
CA PHE A 22 16.36 -5.62 4.36
C PHE A 22 17.29 -4.70 3.56
N THR A 23 18.56 -4.66 3.95
CA THR A 23 19.55 -3.85 3.26
C THR A 23 20.05 -4.57 2.02
N ILE A 24 19.86 -3.94 0.84
CA ILE A 24 20.42 -4.43 -0.42
C ILE A 24 21.87 -3.95 -0.54
N SER A 25 22.11 -2.68 -0.24
CA SER A 25 23.45 -2.10 -0.20
C SER A 25 23.50 -0.95 0.80
N ALA A 26 24.32 -1.12 1.84
CA ALA A 26 24.54 -0.08 2.84
C ALA A 26 25.27 1.13 2.22
N ASP A 27 26.27 0.88 1.38
CA ASP A 27 27.08 1.92 0.73
C ASP A 27 26.24 2.78 -0.22
N ALA A 28 25.33 2.15 -0.98
CA ALA A 28 24.41 2.86 -1.86
C ALA A 28 23.17 3.41 -1.13
N LYS A 29 23.05 3.20 0.19
CA LYS A 29 21.86 3.54 1.00
C LYS A 29 20.56 3.03 0.36
N LEU A 30 20.60 1.78 -0.10
CA LEU A 30 19.51 1.10 -0.79
C LEU A 30 18.97 -0.04 0.09
N ASN A 31 17.69 0.05 0.41
CA ASN A 31 16.95 -0.99 1.13
C ASN A 31 15.85 -1.55 0.23
N GLY A 32 15.65 -2.85 0.33
CA GLY A 32 14.48 -3.55 -0.19
C GLY A 32 13.47 -3.74 0.92
N VAL A 33 12.20 -3.75 0.56
CA VAL A 33 11.08 -3.98 1.47
C VAL A 33 10.12 -4.93 0.80
N ILE A 34 9.72 -5.97 1.52
CA ILE A 34 8.56 -6.77 1.18
C ILE A 34 7.48 -6.37 2.16
N PHE A 35 6.34 -5.92 1.64
CA PHE A 35 5.23 -5.48 2.48
C PHE A 35 4.02 -6.38 2.28
N PHE A 36 3.28 -6.54 3.37
CA PHE A 36 1.98 -7.19 3.39
C PHE A 36 1.00 -6.30 4.14
N ASP A 37 -0.05 -5.89 3.44
CA ASP A 37 -1.13 -5.07 3.97
C ASP A 37 -2.44 -5.83 4.06
N TYR A 38 -3.15 -5.61 5.17
CA TYR A 38 -4.52 -6.04 5.37
C TYR A 38 -5.35 -4.82 5.73
N GLY A 39 -6.34 -4.46 4.92
CA GLY A 39 -7.16 -3.29 5.20
C GLY A 39 -8.57 -3.37 4.65
N LYS A 40 -9.53 -2.79 5.35
CA LYS A 40 -10.88 -2.59 4.83
C LYS A 40 -11.54 -1.39 5.50
N GLY A 41 -12.21 -0.58 4.68
CA GLY A 41 -13.17 0.42 5.13
C GLY A 41 -14.57 -0.20 5.26
N PHE A 42 -15.28 0.15 6.32
CA PHE A 42 -16.64 -0.28 6.66
C PHE A 42 -17.57 0.91 6.65
N ASP A 43 -18.79 0.71 6.16
CA ASP A 43 -19.84 1.71 6.21
C ASP A 43 -20.41 1.85 7.64
N ASN A 44 -21.22 2.89 7.89
CA ASN A 44 -21.85 3.14 9.19
C ASN A 44 -22.64 1.92 9.69
N ASP A 45 -23.42 1.30 8.81
CA ASP A 45 -24.29 0.17 9.14
C ASP A 45 -23.58 -1.20 9.05
N GLU A 46 -22.30 -1.23 8.68
CA GLU A 46 -21.53 -2.47 8.58
C GLU A 46 -20.76 -2.75 9.89
N PRO A 47 -20.91 -3.95 10.51
CA PRO A 47 -20.11 -4.31 11.68
C PRO A 47 -18.65 -4.49 11.30
N LEU A 48 -17.74 -4.17 12.23
CA LEU A 48 -16.32 -4.47 12.07
C LEU A 48 -16.14 -5.99 11.89
N SER A 49 -15.31 -6.37 10.92
CA SER A 49 -15.05 -7.77 10.60
C SER A 49 -13.57 -8.00 10.35
N THR A 50 -13.12 -9.24 10.56
CA THR A 50 -11.77 -9.71 10.22
C THR A 50 -11.61 -10.04 8.74
N LYS A 51 -12.68 -9.94 7.94
CA LYS A 51 -12.63 -10.08 6.48
C LYS A 51 -12.02 -8.82 5.85
N LEU A 52 -10.71 -8.67 5.98
CA LEU A 52 -9.92 -7.56 5.44
C LEU A 52 -9.43 -7.87 4.02
N ARG A 53 -9.16 -6.82 3.23
CA ARG A 53 -8.59 -6.93 1.89
C ARG A 53 -7.07 -7.07 2.01
N GLN A 54 -6.49 -7.95 1.21
CA GLN A 54 -5.08 -8.32 1.30
C GLN A 54 -4.30 -7.80 0.11
N THR A 55 -3.16 -7.16 0.38
CA THR A 55 -2.21 -6.70 -0.64
C THR A 55 -0.82 -7.16 -0.25
N VAL A 56 -0.07 -7.65 -1.23
CA VAL A 56 1.36 -7.93 -1.06
C VAL A 56 2.14 -7.14 -2.08
N GLY A 57 3.34 -6.71 -1.74
CA GLY A 57 4.17 -6.02 -2.70
C GLY A 57 5.63 -5.95 -2.32
N PHE A 58 6.37 -5.33 -3.23
CA PHE A 58 7.77 -5.04 -3.06
C PHE A 58 7.98 -3.53 -3.17
N GLU A 59 8.87 -3.01 -2.35
CA GLU A 59 9.25 -1.61 -2.37
C GLU A 59 10.78 -1.46 -2.30
N GLY A 60 11.33 -0.61 -3.16
CA GLY A 60 12.70 -0.14 -3.09
C GLY A 60 12.76 1.23 -2.42
N ARG A 61 13.55 1.36 -1.35
CA ARG A 61 13.84 2.61 -0.65
C ARG A 61 15.30 3.00 -0.91
N TRP A 62 15.52 4.09 -1.64
CA TRP A 62 16.86 4.55 -2.00
C TRP A 62 17.08 6.00 -1.58
N ILE A 63 18.15 6.25 -0.81
CA ILE A 63 18.60 7.62 -0.53
C ILE A 63 19.61 8.02 -1.60
N SER A 64 19.12 8.61 -2.69
CA SER A 64 19.95 9.09 -3.78
C SER A 64 20.61 10.43 -3.46
N PRO A 65 21.63 10.87 -4.23
CA PRO A 65 22.22 12.21 -4.10
C PRO A 65 21.22 13.36 -4.24
N PHE A 66 20.09 13.13 -4.91
CA PHE A 66 19.03 14.12 -5.15
C PHE A 66 17.88 14.02 -4.14
N GLY A 67 17.96 13.08 -3.20
CA GLY A 67 16.98 12.88 -2.14
C GLY A 67 16.45 11.45 -2.04
N PRO A 68 15.55 11.20 -1.08
CA PRO A 68 14.88 9.92 -0.88
C PRO A 68 13.95 9.59 -2.06
N LEU A 69 14.06 8.36 -2.52
CA LEU A 69 13.26 7.75 -3.57
C LEU A 69 12.59 6.50 -3.00
N ARG A 70 11.30 6.36 -3.27
CA ARG A 70 10.53 5.16 -2.95
C ARG A 70 9.83 4.68 -4.21
N ALA A 71 10.02 3.42 -4.55
CA ALA A 71 9.32 2.77 -5.66
C ALA A 71 8.63 1.53 -5.11
N ALA A 72 7.31 1.51 -5.09
CA ALA A 72 6.49 0.41 -4.60
C ALA A 72 5.70 -0.22 -5.74
N TYR A 73 5.61 -1.54 -5.73
CA TYR A 73 4.71 -2.30 -6.58
C TYR A 73 3.87 -3.22 -5.72
N GLY A 74 2.58 -2.87 -5.57
CA GLY A 74 1.60 -3.63 -4.81
C GLY A 74 0.69 -4.44 -5.71
N ILE A 75 0.36 -5.65 -5.29
CA ILE A 75 -0.56 -6.57 -5.94
C ILE A 75 -1.70 -6.87 -4.97
N ASN A 76 -2.92 -6.58 -5.39
CA ASN A 76 -4.12 -6.97 -4.67
C ASN A 76 -4.36 -8.47 -4.87
N LEU A 77 -4.37 -9.22 -3.76
CA LEU A 77 -4.50 -10.68 -3.78
C LEU A 77 -5.93 -11.15 -4.02
N ASP A 78 -6.94 -10.31 -3.72
CA ASP A 78 -8.36 -10.61 -3.90
C ASP A 78 -9.10 -9.39 -4.50
N PRO A 79 -8.86 -9.07 -5.79
CA PRO A 79 -9.50 -7.94 -6.45
C PRO A 79 -10.95 -8.27 -6.84
N ASN A 80 -11.88 -7.39 -6.48
CA ASN A 80 -13.27 -7.49 -6.96
C ASN A 80 -13.37 -7.07 -8.44
N PRO A 81 -14.43 -7.49 -9.16
CA PRO A 81 -14.69 -7.01 -10.51
C PRO A 81 -14.69 -5.48 -10.59
N GLY A 82 -13.80 -4.91 -11.41
CA GLY A 82 -13.64 -3.46 -11.58
C GLY A 82 -12.53 -2.82 -10.74
N GLU A 83 -11.88 -3.56 -9.84
CA GLU A 83 -10.75 -3.06 -9.08
C GLU A 83 -9.41 -3.30 -9.80
N ARG A 84 -8.42 -2.45 -9.51
CA ARG A 84 -7.06 -2.60 -10.05
C ARG A 84 -6.34 -3.73 -9.32
N ARG A 85 -5.80 -4.68 -10.10
CA ARG A 85 -5.06 -5.85 -9.58
C ARG A 85 -3.65 -5.51 -9.10
N GLY A 86 -3.00 -4.53 -9.71
CA GLY A 86 -1.65 -4.10 -9.32
C GLY A 86 -1.48 -2.60 -9.51
N VAL A 87 -0.69 -1.99 -8.65
CA VAL A 87 -0.42 -0.55 -8.65
C VAL A 87 1.07 -0.34 -8.45
N PHE A 88 1.64 0.49 -9.33
CA PHE A 88 2.98 1.01 -9.16
C PHE A 88 2.89 2.43 -8.59
N GLU A 89 3.60 2.68 -7.51
CA GLU A 89 3.73 4.00 -6.89
C GLU A 89 5.19 4.39 -6.80
N PHE A 90 5.45 5.67 -7.08
CA PHE A 90 6.79 6.23 -7.01
C PHE A 90 6.74 7.61 -6.36
N THR A 91 7.64 7.84 -5.42
CA THR A 91 7.72 9.09 -4.66
C THR A 91 9.16 9.60 -4.63
N ILE A 92 9.32 10.88 -4.97
CA ILE A 92 10.57 11.64 -4.85
C ILE A 92 10.39 12.73 -3.81
N GLY A 93 11.33 12.87 -2.88
CA GLY A 93 11.51 14.13 -2.16
C GLY A 93 10.62 14.33 -0.93
N SER A 94 10.02 13.27 -0.39
CA SER A 94 9.35 13.34 0.92
C SER A 94 9.78 12.20 1.83
N LEU A 95 10.45 12.55 2.93
CA LEU A 95 10.49 11.75 4.15
C LEU A 95 9.26 12.21 4.95
N PHE A 96 8.17 11.47 4.86
CA PHE A 96 7.04 11.68 5.78
C PHE A 96 7.38 11.05 7.13
#